data_AF-D0NA14-F1
#
_entry.id   AF-D0NA14-F1
#
_cell.length_a   1.000
_cell.length_b   1.000
_cell.length_c   1.000
_cell.angle_alpha   90.00
_cell.angle_beta   90.00
_cell.angle_gamma   90.00
#
_symmetry.space_group_name_H-M   'P 1'
#
loop_
_entity.id
_entity.type
_entity.pdbx_description
1 polymer ?
#
loop_
_entity_poly.entity_id
_entity_poly.type
_entity_poly.pdbx_seq_one_letter_code
_entity_poly.pdbx_strand_id
1 'polypeptide(L)'
;MRVLQVQSQYFTAEVQEPLTVDDISSRNLLRVQSFSQTTEGSFEHWQRYVADECNVGFDRYTQLPFFLTVWIDEKAEHARLMLFSDHYMSDGYSEFPLRPSFYDMWLSKKPLQSTGAR
;
A
#
# COMPACT_ATOMS: atom_id res chain seq x y z
N MET A 1 -5.35 7.96 -6.19
CA MET A 1 -5.08 9.11 -7.10
C MET A 1 -3.85 9.84 -6.58
N ARG A 2 -3.01 10.46 -7.44
CA ARG A 2 -1.86 11.27 -6.98
C ARG A 2 -2.28 12.73 -6.95
N VAL A 3 -2.86 13.17 -5.84
CA VAL A 3 -3.36 14.55 -5.73
C VAL A 3 -2.93 15.18 -4.43
N LEU A 4 -2.65 16.48 -4.48
CA LEU A 4 -2.48 17.33 -3.31
C LEU A 4 -3.59 18.36 -3.29
N GLN A 5 -4.14 18.64 -2.12
CA GLN A 5 -5.14 19.69 -1.97
C GLN A 5 -4.48 21.06 -2.16
N VAL A 6 -5.11 21.94 -2.94
CA VAL A 6 -4.60 23.30 -3.16
C VAL A 6 -4.93 24.16 -1.95
N GLN A 7 -3.92 24.72 -1.30
CA GLN A 7 -4.12 25.67 -0.20
C GLN A 7 -4.92 26.88 -0.73
N SER A 8 -5.83 27.41 0.11
CA SER A 8 -6.72 28.55 -0.21
C SER A 8 -7.87 28.29 -1.21
N GLN A 9 -7.99 27.10 -1.80
CA GLN A 9 -9.09 26.77 -2.70
C GLN A 9 -9.92 25.61 -2.15
N TYR A 10 -11.22 25.85 -1.99
CA TYR A 10 -12.14 24.83 -1.50
C TYR A 10 -12.37 23.74 -2.56
N PHE A 11 -12.22 22.48 -2.16
CA PHE A 11 -12.49 21.30 -2.99
C PHE A 11 -11.64 21.20 -4.28
N THR A 12 -10.54 21.94 -4.36
CA THR A 12 -9.58 21.85 -5.47
C THR A 12 -8.38 21.00 -5.09
N ALA A 13 -7.98 20.12 -5.98
CA ALA A 13 -6.76 19.34 -5.85
C ALA A 13 -5.96 19.35 -7.15
N GLU A 14 -4.64 19.33 -7.04
CA GLU A 14 -3.72 19.29 -8.15
C GLU A 14 -3.22 17.86 -8.37
N VAL A 15 -3.38 17.37 -9.60
CA VAL A 15 -2.84 16.07 -10.00
C VAL A 15 -1.32 16.18 -10.10
N GLN A 16 -0.64 15.34 -9.34
CA GLN A 16 0.81 15.28 -9.33
C GLN A 16 1.33 14.42 -10.49
N GLU A 17 2.53 14.76 -10.93
CA GLU A 17 3.28 14.02 -11.95
C GLU A 17 3.43 12.52 -11.59
N PRO A 18 3.70 11.64 -12.58
CA PRO A 18 4.03 10.24 -12.31
C PRO A 18 5.19 10.10 -11.32
N LEU A 19 5.08 9.12 -10.42
CA LEU A 19 6.12 8.85 -9.44
C LEU A 19 7.29 8.10 -10.07
N THR A 20 8.49 8.50 -9.68
CA THR A 20 9.74 7.77 -9.95
C THR A 20 10.04 6.79 -8.81
N VAL A 21 11.05 5.93 -9.01
CA VAL A 21 11.54 5.05 -7.94
C VAL A 21 12.09 5.86 -6.77
N ASP A 22 12.74 6.99 -7.04
CA ASP A 22 13.30 7.87 -6.02
C ASP A 22 12.20 8.55 -5.18
N ASP A 23 11.05 8.84 -5.78
CA ASP A 23 9.87 9.36 -5.07
C ASP A 23 9.34 8.37 -4.03
N ILE A 24 9.41 7.05 -4.31
CA ILE A 24 8.91 6.02 -3.39
C ILE A 24 9.64 6.11 -2.04
N SER A 25 10.97 6.22 -2.10
CA SER A 25 11.81 6.29 -0.90
C SER A 25 11.75 7.67 -0.26
N SER A 26 11.92 8.74 -1.04
CA SER A 26 11.96 10.12 -0.52
C SER A 26 10.64 10.58 0.09
N ARG A 27 9.50 10.07 -0.39
CA ARG A 27 8.16 10.38 0.13
C ARG A 27 7.60 9.29 1.04
N ASN A 28 8.39 8.27 1.38
CA ASN A 28 8.02 7.19 2.28
C ASN A 28 6.71 6.47 1.87
N LEU A 29 6.53 6.23 0.57
CA LEU A 29 5.32 5.62 -0.01
C LEU A 29 5.32 4.09 0.08
N LEU A 30 6.48 3.50 0.35
CA LEU A 30 6.64 2.07 0.60
C LEU A 30 7.43 1.87 1.90
N ARG A 31 6.81 1.18 2.86
CA ARG A 31 7.44 0.80 4.13
C ARG A 31 7.57 -0.72 4.16
N VAL A 32 8.76 -1.22 4.51
CA VAL A 32 9.01 -2.66 4.64
C VAL A 32 9.42 -2.96 6.08
N GLN A 33 8.72 -3.88 6.72
CA GLN A 33 9.04 -4.39 8.05
C GLN A 33 9.30 -5.89 7.95
N SER A 34 10.53 -6.30 8.27
CA SER A 34 10.93 -7.71 8.29
C SER A 34 11.05 -8.21 9.73
N PHE A 35 10.47 -9.37 10.00
CA PHE A 35 10.46 -10.01 11.32
C PHE A 35 11.27 -11.30 11.26
N SER A 36 12.42 -11.30 11.93
CA SER A 36 13.32 -12.45 12.04
C SER A 36 13.77 -12.66 13.49
N GLN A 37 12.83 -13.03 14.37
CA GLN A 37 13.00 -13.42 15.80
C GLN A 37 13.75 -12.43 16.74
N THR A 38 14.40 -11.38 16.23
CA THR A 38 15.34 -10.51 16.96
C THR A 38 14.91 -9.05 16.99
N THR A 39 13.92 -8.67 16.18
CA THR A 39 13.30 -7.34 16.18
C THR A 39 12.24 -7.25 17.29
N GLU A 40 12.21 -6.13 18.03
CA GLU A 40 11.10 -5.83 18.94
C GLU A 40 9.81 -5.67 18.12
N GLY A 41 8.98 -6.71 18.12
CA GLY A 41 7.73 -6.75 17.37
C GLY A 41 7.36 -8.17 17.00
N SER A 42 6.06 -8.49 17.00
CA SER A 42 5.54 -9.76 16.50
C SER A 42 4.84 -9.50 15.18
N PHE A 43 5.06 -10.36 14.18
CA PHE A 43 4.28 -10.35 12.93
C PHE A 43 2.77 -10.39 13.19
N GLU A 44 2.35 -11.02 14.30
CA GLU A 44 0.95 -11.10 14.73
C GLU A 44 0.37 -9.76 15.24
N HIS A 45 1.22 -8.77 15.55
CA HIS A 45 0.77 -7.45 16.01
C HIS A 45 0.32 -6.53 14.87
N TRP A 46 0.22 -7.05 13.64
CA TRP A 46 -0.21 -6.28 12.47
C TRP A 46 -1.56 -5.59 12.66
N GLN A 47 -2.50 -6.20 13.40
CA GLN A 47 -3.82 -5.60 13.65
C GLN A 47 -3.72 -4.30 14.45
N ARG A 48 -2.87 -4.31 15.48
CA ARG A 48 -2.61 -3.14 16.30
C ARG A 48 -1.91 -2.06 15.49
N TYR A 49 -0.92 -2.45 14.69
CA TYR A 49 -0.24 -1.54 13.77
C TYR A 49 -1.22 -0.85 12.81
N VAL A 50 -2.10 -1.61 12.16
CA VAL A 50 -3.13 -1.06 11.26
C VAL A 50 -4.05 -0.10 12.02
N ALA A 51 -4.51 -0.49 13.22
CA ALA A 51 -5.37 0.38 14.03
C ALA A 51 -4.67 1.70 14.41
N ASP A 52 -3.40 1.63 14.82
CA ASP A 52 -2.60 2.80 15.20
C ASP A 52 -2.35 3.72 13.99
N GLU A 53 -1.98 3.18 12.83
CA GLU A 53 -1.76 3.95 11.59
C GLU A 53 -3.06 4.55 11.03
N CYS A 54 -4.21 3.86 11.17
CA CYS A 54 -5.50 4.42 10.78
C CYS A 54 -5.93 5.63 11.62
N ASN A 55 -5.32 5.84 12.79
CA ASN A 55 -5.53 7.05 13.60
C ASN A 55 -4.61 8.21 13.19
N VAL A 56 -3.68 8.00 12.26
CA VAL A 56 -2.78 9.02 11.73
C VAL A 56 -3.37 9.60 10.44
N GLY A 57 -3.72 10.88 10.47
CA GLY A 57 -4.19 11.58 9.27
C GLY A 57 -3.07 11.90 8.29
N PHE A 58 -3.41 11.99 7.00
CA PHE A 58 -2.51 12.52 5.97
C PHE A 58 -2.52 14.05 5.97
N ASP A 59 -1.35 14.67 5.85
CA ASP A 59 -1.28 16.09 5.47
C ASP A 59 -1.58 16.22 3.98
N ARG A 60 -2.84 16.53 3.66
CA ARG A 60 -3.34 16.59 2.28
C ARG A 60 -2.68 17.66 1.41
N TYR A 61 -1.97 18.61 2.01
CA TYR A 61 -1.29 19.68 1.28
C TYR A 61 0.13 19.31 0.85
N THR A 62 0.76 18.37 1.56
CA THR A 62 2.18 18.05 1.34
C THR A 62 2.44 16.56 1.10
N GLN A 63 1.51 15.69 1.48
CA GLN A 63 1.63 14.24 1.39
C GLN A 63 0.64 13.69 0.38
N LEU A 64 1.11 12.70 -0.40
CA LEU A 64 0.20 11.88 -1.16
C LEU A 64 -0.70 11.10 -0.20
N PRO A 65 -2.00 10.98 -0.50
CA PRO A 65 -3.00 10.43 0.42
C PRO A 65 -3.01 8.89 0.44
N PHE A 66 -1.84 8.28 0.28
CA PHE A 66 -1.66 6.83 0.36
C PHE A 66 -0.21 6.45 0.63
N PHE A 67 -0.02 5.27 1.23
CA PHE A 67 1.26 4.54 1.25
C PHE A 67 0.99 3.04 1.39
N LEU A 68 1.98 2.23 0.99
CA LEU A 68 1.96 0.79 1.14
C LEU A 68 2.90 0.36 2.26
N THR A 69 2.46 -0.56 3.09
CA THR A 69 3.29 -1.21 4.09
C THR A 69 3.33 -2.72 3.83
N VAL A 70 4.53 -3.30 3.82
CA VAL A 70 4.78 -4.72 3.62
C VAL A 70 5.38 -5.29 4.91
N TRP A 71 4.69 -6.25 5.50
CA TRP A 71 5.17 -7.01 6.66
C TRP A 71 5.64 -8.37 6.17
N ILE A 72 6.90 -8.71 6.44
CA ILE A 72 7.54 -9.95 5.98
C ILE A 72 7.87 -10.81 7.19
N ASP A 73 7.28 -12.00 7.27
CA ASP A 73 7.73 -13.08 8.13
C ASP A 73 8.67 -13.98 7.33
N GLU A 74 9.97 -13.78 7.53
CA GLU A 74 11.01 -14.51 6.79
C GLU A 74 11.01 -16.00 7.13
N LYS A 75 10.58 -16.37 8.34
CA LYS A 75 10.57 -17.77 8.79
C LYS A 75 9.39 -18.53 8.23
N ALA A 76 8.21 -17.90 8.20
CA ALA A 76 7.01 -18.48 7.64
C ALA A 76 6.91 -18.31 6.11
N GLU A 77 7.87 -17.61 5.49
CA GLU A 77 7.85 -17.25 4.06
C GLU A 77 6.56 -16.52 3.64
N HIS A 78 6.02 -15.70 4.55
CA HIS A 78 4.76 -15.01 4.36
C HIS A 78 4.97 -13.51 4.32
N ALA A 79 4.18 -12.83 3.49
CA ALA A 79 4.14 -11.38 3.45
C ALA A 79 2.70 -10.88 3.51
N ARG A 80 2.49 -9.77 4.22
CA ARG A 80 1.22 -9.06 4.30
C ARG A 80 1.40 -7.68 3.72
N LEU A 81 0.58 -7.35 2.71
CA LEU A 81 0.54 -6.05 2.07
C LEU A 81 -0.65 -5.27 2.64
N MET A 82 -0.39 -4.04 3.08
CA MET A 82 -1.39 -3.14 3.65
C MET A 82 -1.34 -1.81 2.91
N LEU A 83 -2.44 -1.45 2.25
CA LEU A 83 -2.60 -0.14 1.63
C LEU A 83 -3.32 0.77 2.62
N PHE A 84 -2.66 1.87 2.98
CA PHE A 84 -3.27 2.95 3.75
C PHE A 84 -3.61 4.07 2.79
N SER A 85 -4.82 4.61 2.88
CA SER A 85 -5.25 5.73 2.05
C SER A 85 -6.27 6.59 2.77
N ASP A 86 -6.31 7.88 2.43
CA ASP A 86 -7.38 8.77 2.88
C ASP A 86 -8.73 8.37 2.24
N HIS A 87 -9.81 8.45 3.00
CA HIS A 87 -11.16 8.05 2.59
C HIS A 87 -11.71 8.86 1.39
N TYR A 88 -11.18 10.05 1.10
CA TYR A 88 -11.58 10.78 -0.12
C TYR A 88 -11.00 10.16 -1.41
N MET A 89 -10.00 9.26 -1.30
CA MET A 89 -9.35 8.59 -2.43
C MET A 89 -9.85 7.18 -2.67
N SER A 90 -10.32 6.52 -1.61
CA SER A 90 -10.83 5.16 -1.64
C SER A 90 -12.11 5.16 -0.81
N ASP A 91 -13.26 5.20 -1.47
CA ASP A 91 -14.52 4.89 -0.81
C ASP A 91 -14.69 3.36 -0.71
N GLY A 92 -15.66 2.89 0.08
CA GLY A 92 -15.91 1.46 0.20
C GLY A 92 -16.13 0.76 -1.15
N TYR A 93 -16.60 1.46 -2.19
CA TYR A 93 -16.75 0.93 -3.55
C TYR A 93 -15.43 0.83 -4.33
N SER A 94 -14.45 1.66 -4.00
CA SER A 94 -13.08 1.70 -4.55
C SER A 94 -12.18 0.60 -4.00
N GLU A 95 -12.51 0.05 -2.83
CA GLU A 95 -11.84 -1.11 -2.22
C GLU A 95 -12.37 -2.45 -2.79
N PHE A 96 -13.56 -2.46 -3.37
CA PHE A 96 -14.19 -3.64 -3.99
C PHE A 96 -13.55 -4.13 -5.33
N PRO A 97 -12.98 -3.32 -6.24
CA PRO A 97 -12.43 -3.81 -7.51
C PRO A 97 -11.07 -4.50 -7.37
N LEU A 98 -10.43 -4.44 -6.19
CA LEU A 98 -9.23 -5.25 -5.90
C LEU A 98 -9.57 -6.73 -5.64
N ARG A 99 -10.84 -7.14 -5.69
CA ARG A 99 -11.28 -8.50 -5.32
C ARG A 99 -11.15 -9.59 -6.40
N PRO A 100 -11.17 -9.36 -7.73
CA PRO A 100 -10.94 -10.46 -8.68
C PRO A 100 -9.48 -10.58 -9.13
N SER A 101 -8.88 -9.52 -9.70
CA SER A 101 -7.59 -9.64 -10.40
C SER A 101 -6.39 -9.85 -9.46
N PHE A 102 -6.41 -9.23 -8.28
CA PHE A 102 -5.35 -9.37 -7.28
C PHE A 102 -5.40 -10.73 -6.57
N TYR A 103 -6.59 -11.26 -6.30
CA TYR A 103 -6.77 -12.61 -5.75
C TYR A 103 -6.40 -13.70 -6.78
N ASP A 104 -6.78 -13.53 -8.04
CA ASP A 104 -6.38 -14.45 -9.12
C ASP A 104 -4.86 -14.47 -9.32
N MET A 105 -4.18 -13.32 -9.22
CA MET A 105 -2.72 -13.27 -9.32
C MET A 105 -2.02 -14.02 -8.17
N TRP A 106 -2.56 -13.97 -6.95
CA TRP A 106 -1.90 -14.47 -5.75
C TRP A 106 -2.30 -15.92 -5.39
N LEU A 107 -3.51 -16.36 -5.75
CA LEU A 107 -4.00 -17.72 -5.50
C LEU A 107 -3.91 -18.65 -6.72
N SER A 108 -3.58 -18.13 -7.91
CA SER A 108 -3.34 -18.96 -9.08
C SER A 108 -2.04 -19.74 -8.94
N LYS A 109 -2.15 -20.98 -8.41
CA LYS A 109 -1.16 -22.05 -8.57
C LYS A 109 -1.10 -22.58 -10.02
N LYS A 110 -1.20 -21.72 -11.03
CA LYS A 110 -0.97 -22.16 -12.41
C LYS A 110 0.53 -22.15 -12.65
N PRO A 111 1.18 -23.31 -12.83
CA PRO A 111 2.54 -23.31 -13.34
C PRO A 111 2.52 -22.60 -14.69
N LEU A 112 3.50 -21.71 -14.89
CA LEU A 112 3.80 -21.11 -16.19
C LEU A 112 3.89 -22.24 -17.21
N GLN A 113 2.84 -22.42 -18.01
CA GLN A 113 2.91 -23.30 -19.16
C GLN A 113 3.90 -22.62 -20.12
N SER A 114 5.07 -23.25 -20.29
CA SER A 114 6.03 -22.86 -21.30
C SER A 114 5.30 -22.86 -22.64
N THR A 115 5.15 -21.68 -23.23
CA THR A 115 4.75 -21.54 -24.63
C THR A 115 5.76 -22.30 -25.47
N GLY A 116 5.35 -23.48 -25.95
CA GLY A 116 6.02 -24.18 -27.03
C GLY A 116 5.95 -23.29 -28.26
N ALA A 117 7.12 -22.81 -28.67
CA ALA A 117 7.30 -22.22 -29.99
C ALA A 117 6.98 -23.28 -31.05
N ARG A 118 6.26 -22.85 -32.07
CA ARG A 118 6.04 -23.58 -33.32
C ARG A 118 7.36 -23.98 -33.97
#